data_AF-U1XWM6-F1
#
_entry.id   AF-U1XWM6-F1
#
_cell.length_a   1.000
_cell.length_b   1.000
_cell.length_c   1.000
_cell.angle_alpha   90.00
_cell.angle_beta   90.00
_cell.angle_gamma   90.00
#
_symmetry.space_group_name_H-M   'P 1'
#
loop_
_entity.id
_entity.type
_entity.pdbx_description
1 polymer ?
#
loop_
_entity_poly.entity_id
_entity_poly.type
_entity_poly.pdbx_seq_one_letter_code
_entity_poly.pdbx_strand_id
1 'polypeptide(L)'
;MYGLLTFGLIMTAQQSLNFAAESGARAALLEPGAGPGGPMLSPDRLQARVNRAKEVAADQVQWLSTWVGSEHVRITTDLLSDELRVGIVYDYLQAPLIPRFAPDTLFALVVPEQLKGNAQINLLVAGEVGTAGDTP
;
A
#
# COMPACT_ATOMS: atom_id res chain seq x y z
N MET A 1 -20.36 -18.06 -15.91
CA MET A 1 -20.42 -17.55 -14.52
C MET A 1 -19.05 -17.48 -13.85
N TYR A 2 -18.16 -18.47 -14.02
CA TYR A 2 -16.80 -18.45 -13.43
C TYR A 2 -15.95 -17.22 -13.79
N GLY A 3 -15.95 -16.76 -15.04
CA GLY A 3 -15.15 -15.59 -15.45
C GLY A 3 -15.50 -14.30 -14.71
N LEU A 4 -16.79 -14.04 -14.45
CA LEU A 4 -17.23 -12.84 -13.69
C LEU A 4 -16.80 -12.90 -12.23
N LEU A 5 -16.82 -14.08 -11.61
CA LEU A 5 -16.31 -14.27 -10.25
C LEU A 5 -14.79 -14.05 -10.21
N THR A 6 -14.06 -14.53 -11.22
CA THR A 6 -12.62 -14.34 -11.31
C THR A 6 -12.21 -12.91 -11.49
N PHE A 7 -12.80 -12.22 -12.46
CA PHE A 7 -12.53 -10.80 -12.66
C PHE A 7 -12.97 -9.96 -11.46
N GLY A 8 -14.11 -10.28 -10.83
CA GLY A 8 -14.57 -9.61 -9.62
C GLY A 8 -13.55 -9.72 -8.47
N LEU A 9 -13.04 -10.92 -8.21
CA LEU A 9 -12.08 -11.14 -7.12
C LEU A 9 -10.73 -10.48 -7.39
N ILE A 10 -10.24 -10.54 -8.64
CA ILE A 10 -9.00 -9.86 -9.06
C ILE A 10 -9.12 -8.34 -8.88
N MET A 11 -10.24 -7.76 -9.33
CA MET A 11 -10.45 -6.32 -9.20
C MET A 11 -10.62 -5.89 -7.75
N THR A 12 -11.28 -6.68 -6.91
CA THR A 12 -11.36 -6.42 -5.46
C THR A 12 -9.97 -6.45 -4.82
N ALA A 13 -9.14 -7.45 -5.16
CA ALA A 13 -7.77 -7.52 -4.67
C ALA A 13 -6.94 -6.30 -5.13
N GLN A 14 -7.05 -5.93 -6.40
CA GLN A 14 -6.40 -4.76 -6.97
C GLN A 14 -6.86 -3.45 -6.30
N GLN A 15 -8.17 -3.32 -6.05
CA GLN A 15 -8.73 -2.15 -5.36
C GLN A 15 -8.27 -2.09 -3.90
N SER A 16 -8.20 -3.23 -3.22
CA SER A 16 -7.66 -3.30 -1.86
C SER A 16 -6.18 -2.90 -1.81
N LEU A 17 -5.37 -3.34 -2.78
CA LEU A 17 -3.95 -2.96 -2.88
C LEU A 17 -3.79 -1.45 -3.08
N ASN A 18 -4.60 -0.86 -3.96
CA ASN A 18 -4.57 0.57 -4.21
C ASN A 18 -5.03 1.38 -2.97
N PHE A 19 -6.13 0.95 -2.35
CA PHE A 19 -6.63 1.56 -1.11
C PHE A 19 -5.61 1.45 0.03
N ALA A 20 -4.96 0.30 0.17
CA ALA A 20 -3.92 0.10 1.19
C ALA A 20 -2.72 1.02 0.97
N ALA A 21 -2.25 1.16 -0.28
CA ALA A 21 -1.18 2.09 -0.61
C ALA A 21 -1.57 3.54 -0.27
N GLU A 22 -2.77 3.98 -0.68
CA GLU A 22 -3.27 5.33 -0.38
C GLU A 22 -3.43 5.58 1.12
N SER A 23 -3.96 4.60 1.86
CA SER A 23 -4.14 4.70 3.31
C SER A 23 -2.80 4.79 4.04
N GLY A 24 -1.79 4.02 3.62
CA GLY A 24 -0.42 4.11 4.14
C GLY A 24 0.21 5.48 3.86
N ALA A 25 0.06 5.99 2.63
CA ALA A 25 0.56 7.32 2.27
C ALA A 25 -0.12 8.44 3.10
N ARG A 26 -1.43 8.36 3.32
CA ARG A 26 -2.16 9.29 4.19
C ARG A 26 -1.73 9.20 5.65
N ALA A 27 -1.54 7.99 6.18
CA ALA A 27 -1.10 7.80 7.56
C ALA A 27 0.28 8.42 7.82
N ALA A 28 1.16 8.41 6.82
CA ALA A 28 2.46 9.07 6.89
C ALA A 28 2.39 10.59 7.08
N LEU A 29 1.32 11.23 6.59
CA LEU A 29 1.10 12.66 6.79
C LEU A 29 0.59 12.97 8.19
N LEU A 30 -0.31 12.11 8.70
CA LEU A 30 -0.95 12.27 9.99
C LEU A 30 0.03 12.03 11.15
N GLU A 31 1.07 11.21 10.94
CA GLU A 31 2.07 10.93 11.96
C GLU A 31 2.89 12.19 12.30
N PRO A 32 2.71 12.78 13.48
CA PRO A 32 3.55 13.86 13.96
C PRO A 32 4.82 13.23 14.52
N GLY A 33 5.81 13.00 13.65
CA GLY A 33 7.05 12.33 14.04
C GLY A 33 7.65 12.92 15.33
N ALA A 34 8.06 12.02 16.23
CA ALA A 34 8.71 12.21 17.53
C ALA A 34 8.93 13.67 18.02
N GLY A 35 8.09 14.08 18.97
CA GLY A 35 8.37 15.09 20.00
C GLY A 35 8.17 16.56 19.60
N PRO A 36 7.81 17.45 20.55
CA PRO A 36 7.69 18.87 20.30
C PRO A 36 9.09 19.48 20.03
N GLY A 37 9.29 20.07 18.83
CA GLY A 37 10.40 21.01 18.58
C GLY A 37 11.53 20.61 17.60
N GLY A 38 11.44 19.51 16.84
CA GLY A 38 12.42 19.18 15.80
C GLY A 38 12.01 19.63 14.38
N PRO A 39 12.95 19.88 13.45
CA PRO A 39 12.62 20.16 12.05
C PRO A 39 11.83 18.98 11.44
N MET A 40 10.78 19.27 10.67
CA MET A 40 9.88 18.23 10.12
C MET A 40 10.55 17.23 9.17
N LEU A 41 11.71 17.60 8.63
CA LEU A 41 12.57 16.78 7.77
C LEU A 41 13.68 16.05 8.54
N SER A 42 13.62 15.99 9.88
CA SER A 42 14.62 15.21 10.61
C SER A 42 14.52 13.72 10.23
N PRO A 43 15.66 13.04 10.05
CA PRO A 43 15.69 11.66 9.58
C PRO A 43 14.87 10.73 10.50
N ASP A 44 14.89 10.96 11.82
CA ASP A 44 14.08 10.19 12.78
C ASP A 44 12.57 10.37 12.56
N ARG A 45 12.11 11.58 12.22
CA ARG A 45 10.69 11.84 11.94
C ARG A 45 10.26 11.23 10.62
N LEU A 46 11.10 11.32 9.60
CA LEU A 46 10.84 10.70 8.31
C LEU A 46 10.76 9.17 8.45
N GLN A 47 11.65 8.57 9.25
CA GLN A 47 11.62 7.13 9.52
C GLN A 47 10.36 6.71 10.28
N ALA A 48 9.91 7.49 11.28
CA ALA A 48 8.66 7.21 11.99
C ALA A 48 7.44 7.22 11.05
N ARG A 49 7.38 8.19 10.13
CA ARG A 49 6.31 8.28 9.11
C ARG A 49 6.35 7.10 8.14
N VAL A 50 7.53 6.69 7.70
CA VAL A 50 7.73 5.49 6.85
C VAL A 50 7.22 4.24 7.56
N ASN A 51 7.60 4.05 8.83
CA ASN A 51 7.15 2.90 9.62
C ASN A 51 5.62 2.88 9.76
N ARG A 52 5.02 4.04 10.07
CA ARG A 52 3.56 4.16 10.19
C ARG A 52 2.85 3.87 8.86
N ALA A 53 3.37 4.39 7.75
CA ALA A 53 2.83 4.13 6.42
C ALA A 53 2.84 2.63 6.10
N LYS A 54 3.95 1.96 6.42
CA LYS A 54 4.11 0.52 6.21
C LYS A 54 3.16 -0.29 7.08
N GLU A 55 3.00 0.06 8.36
CA GLU A 55 2.08 -0.60 9.27
C GLU A 55 0.62 -0.50 8.80
N VAL A 56 0.18 0.71 8.44
CA VAL A 56 -1.20 0.92 7.97
C VAL A 56 -1.45 0.21 6.65
N ALA A 57 -0.50 0.27 5.71
CA ALA A 57 -0.59 -0.49 4.47
C ALA A 57 -0.67 -2.01 4.73
N ALA A 58 0.11 -2.51 5.69
CA ALA A 58 0.11 -3.93 6.07
C ALA A 58 -1.20 -4.38 6.70
N ASP A 59 -1.78 -3.58 7.58
CA ASP A 59 -3.09 -3.83 8.19
C ASP A 59 -4.19 -3.94 7.14
N GLN A 60 -4.19 -3.03 6.15
CA GLN A 60 -5.20 -3.04 5.08
C GLN A 60 -5.09 -4.24 4.13
N VAL A 61 -3.89 -4.80 3.91
CA VAL A 61 -3.71 -6.03 3.11
C VAL A 61 -3.58 -7.30 3.96
N GLN A 62 -3.79 -7.20 5.28
CA GLN A 62 -3.65 -8.34 6.18
C GLN A 62 -4.59 -9.48 5.82
N TRP A 63 -5.82 -9.14 5.41
CA TRP A 63 -6.80 -10.13 4.94
C TRP A 63 -6.23 -10.94 3.77
N LEU A 64 -5.57 -10.30 2.82
CA LEU A 64 -5.00 -10.96 1.65
C LEU A 64 -3.85 -11.87 2.10
N SER A 65 -2.93 -11.35 2.93
CA SER A 65 -1.81 -12.13 3.46
C SER A 65 -2.24 -13.37 4.27
N THR A 66 -3.40 -13.30 4.93
CA THR A 66 -3.97 -14.43 5.69
C THR A 66 -4.47 -15.52 4.76
N TRP A 67 -4.95 -15.15 3.57
CA TRP A 67 -5.52 -16.09 2.59
C TRP A 67 -4.47 -16.70 1.67
N VAL A 68 -3.52 -15.89 1.19
CA VAL A 68 -2.54 -16.29 0.17
C VAL A 68 -1.14 -16.53 0.74
N GLY A 69 -0.94 -16.27 2.03
CA GLY A 69 0.37 -16.28 2.67
C GLY A 69 1.08 -14.92 2.54
N SER A 70 1.72 -14.48 3.62
CA SER A 70 2.46 -13.21 3.66
C SER A 70 3.69 -13.19 2.74
N GLU A 71 4.22 -14.36 2.38
CA GLU A 71 5.36 -14.49 1.46
C GLU A 71 5.04 -14.00 0.03
N HIS A 72 3.76 -14.02 -0.35
CA HIS A 72 3.29 -13.61 -1.68
C HIS A 72 2.88 -12.14 -1.74
N VAL A 73 2.84 -11.42 -0.62
CA VAL A 73 2.45 -10.00 -0.54
C VAL A 73 3.63 -9.19 0.00
N ARG A 74 4.27 -8.42 -0.87
CA ARG A 74 5.41 -7.57 -0.53
C ARG A 74 4.98 -6.11 -0.43
N ILE A 75 5.23 -5.50 0.73
CA ILE A 75 5.00 -4.07 0.96
C ILE A 75 6.35 -3.37 0.94
N THR A 76 6.50 -2.38 0.06
CA THR A 76 7.69 -1.56 -0.09
C THR A 76 7.37 -0.11 0.26
N THR A 77 8.25 0.52 1.02
CA THR A 77 8.16 1.94 1.32
C THR A 77 9.49 2.58 0.99
N ASP A 78 9.49 3.46 -0.01
CA ASP A 78 10.68 4.19 -0.47
C ASP A 78 10.53 5.66 -0.09
N LEU A 79 11.58 6.20 0.55
CA LEU A 79 11.65 7.61 0.93
C LEU A 79 12.71 8.30 0.07
N LEU A 80 12.27 9.26 -0.74
CA LEU A 80 13.09 10.04 -1.66
C LEU A 80 13.11 11.49 -1.19
N SER A 81 14.04 11.83 -0.29
CA SER A 81 14.20 13.15 0.34
C SER A 81 12.96 13.67 1.09
N ASP A 82 11.92 14.04 0.36
CA ASP A 82 10.65 14.59 0.83
C ASP A 82 9.42 13.87 0.22
N GLU A 83 9.63 12.88 -0.65
CA GLU A 83 8.56 12.09 -1.25
C GLU A 83 8.54 10.69 -0.63
N LEU A 84 7.39 10.28 -0.09
CA LEU A 84 7.17 8.92 0.37
C LEU A 84 6.36 8.16 -0.68
N ARG A 85 6.90 7.02 -1.11
CA ARG A 85 6.22 6.07 -1.99
C ARG A 85 5.87 4.81 -1.21
N VAL A 86 4.58 4.46 -1.23
CA VAL A 86 4.07 3.20 -0.68
C VAL A 86 3.68 2.31 -1.85
N GLY A 87 4.38 1.19 -1.99
CA GLY A 87 4.14 0.17 -3.00
C GLY A 87 3.70 -1.13 -2.34
N ILE A 88 2.75 -1.82 -2.95
CA ILE A 88 2.35 -3.16 -2.55
C ILE A 88 2.30 -4.03 -3.80
N VAL A 89 3.00 -5.16 -3.76
CA VAL A 89 3.10 -6.13 -4.84
C VAL A 89 2.58 -7.46 -4.33
N TYR A 90 1.65 -8.07 -5.08
CA TYR A 90 1.12 -9.39 -4.80
C TYR A 90 1.37 -10.32 -5.99
N ASP A 91 2.09 -11.41 -5.75
CA ASP A 91 2.47 -12.41 -6.75
C ASP A 91 1.30 -13.40 -7.02
N TYR A 92 0.34 -12.95 -7.84
CA TYR A 92 -0.89 -13.68 -8.12
C TYR A 92 -0.66 -15.07 -8.73
N LEU A 93 0.38 -15.27 -9.56
CA LEU A 93 0.65 -16.60 -10.14
C LEU A 93 1.08 -17.65 -9.13
N GLN A 94 1.81 -17.24 -8.09
CA GLN A 94 2.35 -18.17 -7.10
C GLN A 94 1.28 -18.58 -6.08
N ALA A 95 0.38 -17.66 -5.73
CA ALA A 95 -0.73 -17.93 -4.83
C ALA A 95 -2.05 -17.34 -5.37
N PRO A 96 -2.65 -17.95 -6.41
CA PRO A 96 -3.86 -17.40 -7.03
C PRO A 96 -5.06 -17.51 -6.07
N LEU A 97 -5.81 -16.41 -5.92
CA LEU A 97 -7.05 -16.38 -5.12
C LEU A 97 -8.12 -17.36 -5.62
N ILE A 98 -8.05 -17.78 -6.88
CA ILE A 98 -8.99 -18.72 -7.48
C ILE A 98 -8.19 -19.93 -7.97
N PRO A 99 -8.43 -21.12 -7.41
CA PRO A 99 -7.76 -22.32 -7.87
C PRO A 99 -8.10 -22.57 -9.33
N ARG A 100 -7.08 -22.90 -10.13
CA ARG A 100 -7.26 -23.24 -11.54
C ARG A 100 -7.84 -24.63 -11.63
N PHE A 101 -9.17 -24.72 -11.65
CA PHE A 101 -9.88 -26.00 -11.74
C PHE A 101 -10.00 -26.52 -13.18
N ALA A 102 -9.47 -25.81 -14.18
CA ALA A 102 -9.54 -26.19 -15.59
C ALA A 102 -8.15 -26.39 -16.20
N PRO A 103 -7.98 -27.36 -17.11
CA PRO A 103 -6.75 -27.49 -17.89
C PRO A 103 -6.53 -26.20 -18.71
N ASP A 104 -5.26 -25.81 -18.89
CA ASP A 104 -4.81 -24.54 -19.51
C ASP A 104 -5.44 -24.22 -20.88
N THR A 105 -6.09 -25.21 -21.50
CA THR A 105 -6.67 -25.14 -22.84
C THR A 105 -8.16 -24.72 -22.88
N LEU A 106 -8.92 -24.80 -21.78
CA LEU A 106 -10.38 -24.56 -21.82
C LEU A 106 -10.80 -23.16 -21.34
N PHE A 107 -9.99 -22.50 -20.52
CA PHE A 107 -10.23 -21.14 -20.05
C PHE A 107 -8.90 -20.40 -19.97
N ALA A 108 -8.38 -19.96 -21.12
CA ALA A 108 -7.31 -18.98 -21.21
C ALA A 108 -7.83 -17.61 -20.74
N LEU A 109 -8.22 -17.52 -19.47
CA LEU A 109 -8.51 -16.27 -18.82
C LEU A 109 -7.16 -15.57 -18.66
N VAL A 110 -6.97 -14.46 -19.37
CA VAL A 110 -5.80 -13.62 -19.19
C VAL A 110 -5.86 -13.07 -17.78
N VAL A 111 -5.11 -13.69 -16.87
CA VAL A 111 -4.92 -13.24 -15.50
C VAL A 111 -3.59 -12.50 -15.39
N PRO A 112 -3.52 -11.41 -14.63
CA PRO A 112 -2.29 -10.68 -14.42
C PRO A 112 -1.30 -11.54 -13.64
N GLU A 113 -0.01 -11.39 -13.95
CA GLU A 113 1.03 -12.13 -13.25
C GLU A 113 1.22 -11.63 -11.81
N GLN A 114 1.09 -10.31 -11.65
CA GLN A 114 1.22 -9.59 -10.39
C GLN A 114 0.13 -8.51 -10.30
N LEU A 115 -0.36 -8.30 -9.08
CA LEU A 115 -1.20 -7.15 -8.75
C LEU A 115 -0.35 -6.12 -8.00
N LYS A 116 -0.51 -4.84 -8.35
CA LYS A 116 0.34 -3.76 -7.81
C LYS A 116 -0.52 -2.56 -7.40
N GLY A 117 -0.35 -2.10 -6.16
CA GLY A 117 -0.88 -0.83 -5.66
C GLY A 117 0.25 0.14 -5.37
N ASN A 118 0.16 1.38 -5.82
CA ASN A 118 1.19 2.39 -5.57
C ASN A 118 0.55 3.72 -5.20
N ALA A 119 1.06 4.35 -4.16
CA ALA A 119 0.68 5.70 -3.76
C ALA A 119 1.94 6.51 -3.43
N GLN A 120 1.90 7.80 -3.76
CA GLN A 120 3.01 8.72 -3.55
C GLN A 120 2.49 9.97 -2.85
N ILE A 121 3.28 10.52 -1.94
CA ILE A 121 2.91 11.73 -1.23
C ILE A 121 4.12 12.59 -0.91
N ASN A 122 3.95 13.90 -1.06
CA ASN A 122 4.97 14.87 -0.69
C ASN A 122 4.80 15.28 0.77
N LEU A 123 5.86 15.12 1.55
CA LEU A 123 5.90 15.37 2.99
C LEU A 123 6.10 16.87 3.33
N LEU A 124 6.57 17.70 2.39
CA LEU A 124 6.72 19.16 2.57
C LEU A 124 5.36 19.85 2.71
N VAL A 125 4.34 19.39 1.98
CA VAL A 125 2.97 19.93 2.05
C VAL A 125 2.38 19.76 3.46
N ALA A 126 2.71 18.66 4.15
CA ALA A 126 2.31 18.48 5.55
C ALA A 126 3.06 19.40 6.52
N GLY A 127 4.19 19.98 6.09
CA GLY A 127 4.99 20.88 6.89
C GLY A 127 4.47 22.31 6.95
N GLU A 128 3.97 22.82 5.82
CA GLU A 128 3.44 24.19 5.74
C GLU A 128 2.14 24.38 6.54
N VAL A 129 1.24 23.40 6.54
CA VAL A 129 -0.08 23.51 7.21
C VAL A 129 0.05 23.60 8.74
N GLY A 130 1.15 23.11 9.33
CA GLY A 130 1.42 23.23 10.76
C GLY A 130 1.90 24.61 11.23
N THR A 131 2.16 25.54 10.32
CA THR A 131 2.69 26.89 10.64
C THR A 131 1.67 28.02 10.49
N ALA A 132 0.48 27.74 9.97
CA ALA A 132 -0.60 28.74 9.77
C ALA A 132 -1.63 28.77 10.90
N GLY A 133 -1.32 28.18 12.06
CA GLY A 133 -2.22 28.08 13.21
C GLY A 133 -1.94 29.05 14.37
N ASP A 134 -0.98 29.96 14.23
CA ASP A 134 -0.66 30.94 15.27
C ASP A 134 -0.83 32.36 14.74
N THR A 135 -1.74 33.12 15.35
CA THR A 135 -1.77 34.59 15.47
C THR A 135 -3.15 35.04 15.98
N PRO A 136 -3.25 36.12 16.77
CA PRO A 136 -2.55 36.46 18.01
C PRO A 136 -3.47 36.47 19.25
#